data_AF-A0A6G1BXC2-F1
#
_entry.id   AF-A0A6G1BXC2-F1
#
_cell.length_a   1.000
_cell.length_b   1.000
_cell.length_c   1.000
_cell.angle_alpha   90.00
_cell.angle_beta   90.00
_cell.angle_gamma   90.00
#
_symmetry.space_group_name_H-M   'P 1'
#
loop_
_entity.id
_entity.type
_entity.pdbx_description
1 polymer ?
#
loop_
_entity_poly.entity_id
_entity_poly.type
_entity_poly.pdbx_seq_one_letter_code
_entity_poly.pdbx_strand_id
1 'polypeptide(L)'
;MAGAAAAATGTPPAKMRAVQYDACGAGAAGLKHVEVPVPSAKKNEVLLKLEAATINPVDWKIQKGVMRPLVPRRLPFIPVTDVAGVVAGVGPGVKDFVVGDQVVTMLNSFSGGGFAEYAVASANLTVKRPPEVSAAEGAGLPVAAGTALQALRSIGAKFDGTGEPLNVLITAASGGVGLYAVQLAKLANLHVTATCGARNVELVKSLGADEVLDYRTPEGASMRSPSGRKYDGVVHCTVGVDWAAFEPLMSASGKVIDITPNFSAMLTSALHAVTLRRKRLVPLLLSPNKADLEFLVGLVNDGKLKTVVDSRFPFSDAVKAWQKSIDGHATGKIVVEMKG
;
A
#
# COMPACT_ATOMS: atom_id res chain seq x y z
N MET A 1 20.46 28.06 -6.69
CA MET A 1 19.66 29.19 -6.20
C MET A 1 18.37 28.64 -5.64
N ALA A 2 18.13 28.89 -4.35
CA ALA A 2 17.05 28.32 -3.57
C ALA A 2 15.70 28.98 -3.92
N GLY A 3 14.78 28.20 -4.47
CA GLY A 3 13.37 28.56 -4.53
C GLY A 3 12.74 28.19 -3.19
N ALA A 4 12.59 29.17 -2.30
CA ALA A 4 11.89 29.01 -1.03
C ALA A 4 10.45 28.55 -1.28
N ALA A 5 10.07 27.42 -0.68
CA ALA A 5 8.69 26.96 -0.64
C ALA A 5 7.84 28.03 0.05
N ALA A 6 6.97 28.70 -0.71
CA ALA A 6 5.96 29.58 -0.15
C ALA A 6 5.06 28.74 0.78
N ALA A 7 5.20 28.96 2.08
CA ALA A 7 4.36 28.36 3.10
C ALA A 7 2.89 28.65 2.75
N ALA A 8 2.06 27.61 2.68
CA ALA A 8 0.63 27.75 2.48
C ALA A 8 0.00 28.28 3.78
N THR A 9 0.14 29.58 4.04
CA THR A 9 -0.36 30.27 5.24
C THR A 9 -1.77 30.87 5.05
N GLY A 10 -2.56 30.34 4.12
CA GLY A 10 -3.93 30.80 3.87
C GLY A 10 -4.97 30.00 4.66
N THR A 11 -6.01 30.67 5.15
CA THR A 11 -7.22 30.01 5.65
C THR A 11 -7.76 29.06 4.58
N PRO A 12 -8.09 27.79 4.91
CA PRO A 12 -8.69 26.88 3.94
C PRO A 12 -9.97 27.47 3.33
N PRO A 13 -10.23 27.23 2.03
CA PRO A 13 -11.46 27.71 1.39
C PRO A 13 -12.69 27.02 2.01
N ALA A 14 -13.87 27.61 1.83
CA ALA A 14 -15.12 27.01 2.31
C ALA A 14 -15.44 25.66 1.63
N LYS A 15 -15.00 25.50 0.38
CA LYS A 15 -15.22 24.31 -0.44
C LYS A 15 -13.95 23.89 -1.17
N MET A 16 -13.93 22.64 -1.61
CA MET A 16 -12.86 22.00 -2.35
C MET A 16 -13.40 21.09 -3.44
N ARG A 17 -12.55 20.80 -4.42
CA ARG A 17 -12.78 19.75 -5.41
C ARG A 17 -12.55 18.38 -4.77
N ALA A 18 -13.42 17.44 -5.09
CA ALA A 18 -13.29 16.03 -4.71
C ALA A 18 -13.76 15.13 -5.85
N VAL A 19 -13.43 13.84 -5.77
CA VAL A 19 -14.02 12.79 -6.60
C VAL A 19 -14.69 11.78 -5.69
N GLN A 20 -15.97 11.50 -5.94
CA GLN A 20 -16.77 10.58 -5.11
C GLN A 20 -17.58 9.61 -5.97
N TYR A 21 -18.12 8.57 -5.35
CA TYR A 21 -19.15 7.73 -5.96
C TYR A 21 -20.39 7.64 -5.06
N ASP A 22 -21.56 7.58 -5.70
CA ASP A 22 -22.87 7.58 -5.02
C ASP A 22 -23.44 6.17 -4.84
N ALA A 23 -22.84 5.16 -5.48
CA ALA A 23 -23.27 3.76 -5.42
C ALA A 23 -22.08 2.81 -5.61
N CYS A 24 -22.19 1.63 -4.99
CA CYS A 24 -21.26 0.53 -5.25
C CYS A 24 -21.54 -0.13 -6.61
N GLY A 25 -20.51 -0.72 -7.23
CA GLY A 25 -20.62 -1.56 -8.42
C GLY A 25 -20.46 -0.86 -9.76
N ALA A 26 -20.45 0.49 -9.78
CA ALA A 26 -20.41 1.27 -11.02
C ALA A 26 -19.02 1.40 -11.68
N GLY A 27 -17.95 0.90 -11.04
CA GLY A 27 -16.58 1.00 -11.54
C GLY A 27 -16.14 2.45 -11.75
N ALA A 28 -15.21 2.69 -12.68
CA ALA A 28 -14.69 4.04 -12.95
C ALA A 28 -15.79 5.03 -13.38
N ALA A 29 -16.78 4.58 -14.17
CA ALA A 29 -17.89 5.41 -14.63
C ALA A 29 -18.78 5.96 -13.49
N GLY A 30 -18.72 5.33 -12.31
CA GLY A 30 -19.43 5.80 -11.12
C GLY A 30 -18.74 6.93 -10.35
N LEU A 31 -17.49 7.27 -10.68
CA LEU A 31 -16.75 8.35 -10.04
C LEU A 31 -17.12 9.69 -10.69
N LYS A 32 -17.41 10.69 -9.85
CA LYS A 32 -17.81 12.03 -10.27
C LYS A 32 -16.97 13.09 -9.59
N HIS A 33 -16.49 14.06 -10.37
CA HIS A 33 -15.93 15.30 -9.84
C HIS A 33 -17.05 16.15 -9.22
N VAL A 34 -16.81 16.62 -8.00
CA VAL A 34 -17.76 17.40 -7.22
C VAL A 34 -17.05 18.53 -6.48
N GLU A 35 -17.82 19.52 -6.06
CA GLU A 35 -17.38 20.54 -5.11
C GLU A 35 -18.08 20.30 -3.77
N VAL A 36 -17.30 20.11 -2.71
CA VAL A 36 -17.79 19.77 -1.36
C VAL A 36 -17.16 20.67 -0.30
N PRO A 37 -17.77 20.84 0.89
CA PRO A 37 -17.16 21.60 1.96
C PRO A 37 -15.78 21.04 2.38
N VAL A 38 -14.83 21.93 2.71
CA VAL A 38 -13.57 21.50 3.34
C VAL A 38 -13.86 20.94 4.73
N PRO A 39 -13.37 19.75 5.09
CA PRO A 39 -13.62 19.18 6.42
C PRO A 39 -12.87 19.96 7.49
N SER A 40 -13.43 20.01 8.71
CA SER A 40 -12.75 20.58 9.87
C SER A 40 -12.04 19.48 10.67
N ALA A 41 -10.79 19.74 11.07
CA ALA A 41 -10.04 18.85 11.95
C ALA A 41 -10.66 18.81 13.35
N LYS A 42 -11.01 17.60 13.83
CA LYS A 42 -11.51 17.38 15.20
C LYS A 42 -10.37 17.13 16.17
N LYS A 43 -10.72 16.82 17.42
CA LYS A 43 -9.75 16.46 18.45
C LYS A 43 -8.79 15.36 17.94
N ASN A 44 -7.48 15.57 18.11
CA ASN A 44 -6.41 14.67 17.66
C ASN A 44 -6.35 14.42 16.14
N GLU A 45 -6.92 15.31 15.33
CA GLU A 45 -6.84 15.27 13.87
C GLU A 45 -6.07 16.48 13.32
N VAL A 46 -5.47 16.30 12.15
CA VAL A 46 -4.89 17.37 11.35
C VAL A 46 -5.66 17.50 10.04
N LEU A 47 -5.89 18.74 9.62
CA LEU A 47 -6.38 19.03 8.27
C LEU A 47 -5.17 19.13 7.36
N LEU A 48 -5.18 18.36 6.27
CA LEU A 48 -4.11 18.33 5.28
C LEU A 48 -4.59 18.97 3.99
N LYS A 49 -3.77 19.86 3.42
CA LYS A 49 -3.85 20.21 2.01
C LYS A 49 -3.07 19.15 1.24
N LEU A 50 -3.77 18.32 0.48
CA LEU A 50 -3.17 17.17 -0.18
C LEU A 50 -2.29 17.62 -1.36
N GLU A 51 -1.16 16.94 -1.52
CA GLU A 51 -0.24 17.13 -2.64
C GLU A 51 -0.27 15.92 -3.58
N ALA A 52 -0.35 14.71 -3.01
CA ALA A 52 -0.48 13.47 -3.76
C ALA A 52 -1.32 12.44 -2.99
N ALA A 53 -2.00 11.58 -3.74
CA ALA A 53 -2.69 10.40 -3.23
C ALA A 53 -2.34 9.18 -4.09
N THR A 54 -2.34 7.98 -3.51
CA THR A 54 -2.09 6.75 -4.29
C THR A 54 -3.19 5.74 -4.16
N ILE A 55 -3.50 5.09 -5.28
CA ILE A 55 -4.59 4.12 -5.36
C ILE A 55 -4.07 2.75 -4.92
N ASN A 56 -4.89 2.02 -4.17
CA ASN A 56 -4.70 0.63 -3.81
C ASN A 56 -5.87 -0.21 -4.34
N PRO A 57 -5.66 -1.50 -4.67
CA PRO A 57 -6.76 -2.35 -5.14
C PRO A 57 -7.95 -2.44 -4.18
N VAL A 58 -7.72 -2.25 -2.87
CA VAL A 58 -8.79 -2.23 -1.87
C VAL A 58 -9.79 -1.10 -2.14
N ASP A 59 -9.36 0.03 -2.69
CA ASP A 59 -10.22 1.20 -2.94
C ASP A 59 -11.34 0.87 -3.93
N TRP A 60 -10.99 0.29 -5.08
CA TRP A 60 -12.00 -0.12 -6.06
C TRP A 60 -12.74 -1.40 -5.66
N LYS A 61 -12.15 -2.28 -4.84
CA LYS A 61 -12.85 -3.44 -4.27
C LYS A 61 -13.95 -3.02 -3.29
N ILE A 62 -13.71 -1.97 -2.48
CA ILE A 62 -14.73 -1.34 -1.64
C ILE A 62 -15.86 -0.79 -2.52
N GLN A 63 -15.53 -0.05 -3.59
CA GLN A 63 -16.53 0.43 -4.53
C GLN A 63 -17.29 -0.73 -5.19
N LYS A 64 -16.63 -1.83 -5.55
CA LYS A 64 -17.27 -3.04 -6.10
C LYS A 64 -18.22 -3.73 -5.10
N GLY A 65 -18.11 -3.39 -3.81
CA GLY A 65 -18.99 -3.89 -2.75
C GLY A 65 -18.45 -5.11 -2.01
N VAL A 66 -17.17 -5.46 -2.19
CA VAL A 66 -16.53 -6.63 -1.55
C VAL A 66 -16.59 -6.56 -0.02
N MET A 67 -16.64 -5.36 0.55
CA MET A 67 -16.67 -5.12 1.99
C MET A 67 -18.04 -4.66 2.50
N ARG A 68 -19.13 -4.83 1.74
CA ARG A 68 -20.47 -4.48 2.26
C ARG A 68 -20.93 -5.49 3.32
N PRO A 69 -21.66 -5.05 4.36
CA PRO A 69 -22.11 -3.67 4.64
C PRO A 69 -21.09 -2.83 5.45
N LEU A 70 -19.87 -3.33 5.67
CA LEU A 70 -18.88 -2.68 6.54
C LEU A 70 -18.33 -1.36 5.96
N VAL A 71 -18.03 -1.32 4.66
CA VAL A 71 -17.50 -0.13 3.94
C VAL A 71 -18.07 -0.08 2.51
N PRO A 72 -18.45 1.11 1.98
CA PRO A 72 -18.55 2.39 2.69
C PRO A 72 -19.76 2.41 3.62
N ARG A 73 -19.63 3.06 4.78
CA ARG A 73 -20.72 3.19 5.76
C ARG A 73 -21.80 4.17 5.32
N ARG A 74 -21.44 5.15 4.50
CA ARG A 74 -22.32 6.20 3.99
C ARG A 74 -21.96 6.49 2.54
N LEU A 75 -22.97 6.85 1.76
CA LEU A 75 -22.84 7.35 0.40
C LEU A 75 -23.37 8.80 0.38
N PRO A 76 -22.81 9.69 -0.45
CA PRO A 76 -21.66 9.46 -1.33
C PRO A 76 -20.35 9.25 -0.57
N PHE A 77 -19.36 8.63 -1.22
CA PHE A 77 -18.07 8.30 -0.61
C PHE A 77 -16.89 8.80 -1.45
N ILE A 78 -15.96 9.52 -0.82
CA ILE A 78 -14.69 9.96 -1.42
C ILE A 78 -13.64 8.87 -1.13
N PRO A 79 -13.13 8.14 -2.14
CA PRO A 79 -12.23 7.02 -1.92
C PRO A 79 -10.78 7.44 -1.65
N VAL A 80 -9.91 6.43 -1.54
CA VAL A 80 -8.46 6.50 -1.32
C VAL A 80 -8.09 6.92 0.09
N THR A 81 -7.09 6.22 0.64
CA THR A 81 -6.58 6.48 1.99
C THR A 81 -5.13 6.90 2.02
N ASP A 82 -4.32 6.53 1.03
CA ASP A 82 -2.89 6.80 1.06
C ASP A 82 -2.64 8.20 0.50
N VAL A 83 -2.15 9.10 1.37
CA VAL A 83 -1.96 10.51 1.00
C VAL A 83 -0.67 11.09 1.56
N ALA A 84 -0.19 12.12 0.89
CA ALA A 84 0.84 13.02 1.39
C ALA A 84 0.45 14.47 1.10
N GLY A 85 0.81 15.37 2.00
CA GLY A 85 0.41 16.76 1.89
C GLY A 85 1.07 17.65 2.92
N VAL A 86 0.49 18.83 3.11
CA VAL A 86 0.93 19.84 4.07
C VAL A 86 -0.16 20.06 5.10
N VAL A 87 0.19 20.13 6.37
CA VAL A 87 -0.75 20.48 7.44
C VAL A 87 -1.29 21.90 7.20
N ALA A 88 -2.59 22.01 6.99
CA ALA A 88 -3.32 23.26 6.77
C ALA A 88 -4.11 23.71 8.02
N GLY A 89 -4.27 22.81 9.00
CA GLY A 89 -4.91 23.12 10.28
C GLY A 89 -4.70 21.99 11.28
N VAL A 90 -4.77 22.31 12.56
CA VAL A 90 -4.62 21.34 13.66
C VAL A 90 -5.84 21.39 14.55
N GLY A 91 -6.39 20.21 14.86
CA GLY A 91 -7.49 20.09 15.80
C GLY A 91 -7.02 20.14 17.26
N PRO A 92 -7.94 20.30 18.22
CA PRO A 92 -7.60 20.34 19.63
C PRO A 92 -6.82 19.10 20.08
N GLY A 93 -5.78 19.29 20.90
CA GLY A 93 -4.99 18.20 21.47
C GLY A 93 -3.84 17.68 20.59
N VAL A 94 -3.73 18.13 19.35
CA VAL A 94 -2.55 17.85 18.51
C VAL A 94 -1.36 18.67 19.01
N LYS A 95 -0.23 18.00 19.26
CA LYS A 95 1.01 18.62 19.77
C LYS A 95 2.21 18.42 18.84
N ASP A 96 2.22 17.32 18.08
CA ASP A 96 3.38 16.90 17.28
C ASP A 96 3.46 17.56 15.90
N PHE A 97 2.43 18.31 15.52
CA PHE A 97 2.28 18.93 14.20
C PHE A 97 1.87 20.39 14.29
N VAL A 98 2.39 21.19 13.36
CA VAL A 98 2.00 22.59 13.14
C VAL A 98 1.63 22.82 11.68
N VAL A 99 0.89 23.90 11.41
CA VAL A 99 0.58 24.32 10.04
C VAL A 99 1.88 24.53 9.26
N GLY A 100 1.94 23.99 8.04
CA GLY A 100 3.13 24.01 7.19
C GLY A 100 3.98 22.75 7.24
N ASP A 101 3.80 21.87 8.23
CA ASP A 101 4.50 20.58 8.28
C ASP A 101 4.12 19.73 7.05
N GLN A 102 5.13 19.19 6.35
CA GLN A 102 4.93 18.20 5.30
C GLN A 102 4.76 16.82 5.93
N VAL A 103 3.77 16.06 5.48
CA VAL A 103 3.40 14.79 6.11
C VAL A 103 2.96 13.71 5.12
N VAL A 104 3.03 12.46 5.59
CA VAL A 104 2.48 11.26 4.96
C VAL A 104 1.54 10.58 5.98
N THR A 105 0.44 10.01 5.51
CA THR A 105 -0.50 9.28 6.38
C THR A 105 -1.35 8.28 5.58
N MET A 106 -1.87 7.29 6.29
CA MET A 106 -3.05 6.55 5.86
C MET A 106 -4.29 7.19 6.49
N LEU A 107 -5.26 7.62 5.67
CA LEU A 107 -6.56 8.07 6.13
C LEU A 107 -7.39 6.89 6.65
N ASN A 108 -8.46 7.19 7.39
CA ASN A 108 -9.35 6.16 7.91
C ASN A 108 -10.14 5.49 6.78
N SER A 109 -9.97 4.18 6.60
CA SER A 109 -10.65 3.38 5.55
C SER A 109 -12.18 3.43 5.61
N PHE A 110 -12.78 3.75 6.77
CA PHE A 110 -14.23 3.91 6.90
C PHE A 110 -14.74 5.23 6.32
N SER A 111 -13.89 6.25 6.20
CA SER A 111 -14.26 7.58 5.71
C SER A 111 -13.60 7.97 4.39
N GLY A 112 -12.49 7.33 4.02
CA GLY A 112 -11.71 7.69 2.82
C GLY A 112 -11.24 9.14 2.88
N GLY A 113 -11.27 9.82 1.72
CA GLY A 113 -10.98 11.25 1.59
C GLY A 113 -9.76 11.59 0.74
N GLY A 114 -9.03 10.61 0.23
CA GLY A 114 -7.78 10.83 -0.51
C GLY A 114 -7.97 11.40 -1.91
N PHE A 115 -9.14 11.21 -2.51
CA PHE A 115 -9.52 11.88 -3.76
C PHE A 115 -10.20 13.24 -3.51
N ALA A 116 -9.51 14.13 -2.81
CA ALA A 116 -9.93 15.51 -2.57
C ALA A 116 -8.73 16.44 -2.40
N GLU A 117 -8.93 17.75 -2.50
CA GLU A 117 -7.83 18.71 -2.26
C GLU A 117 -7.45 18.83 -0.78
N TYR A 118 -8.38 18.52 0.12
CA TYR A 118 -8.13 18.49 1.57
C TYR A 118 -8.72 17.22 2.20
N ALA A 119 -8.05 16.72 3.23
CA ALA A 119 -8.53 15.59 4.02
C ALA A 119 -8.15 15.75 5.50
N VAL A 120 -8.93 15.12 6.38
CA VAL A 120 -8.61 15.02 7.81
C VAL A 120 -7.93 13.70 8.10
N ALA A 121 -6.81 13.75 8.81
CA ALA A 121 -6.04 12.58 9.21
C ALA A 121 -5.89 12.53 10.73
N SER A 122 -5.80 11.32 11.28
CA SER A 122 -5.45 11.16 12.69
C SER A 122 -3.98 11.54 12.89
N ALA A 123 -3.69 12.39 13.86
CA ALA A 123 -2.32 12.72 14.24
C ALA A 123 -1.52 11.47 14.69
N ASN A 124 -2.20 10.43 15.17
CA ASN A 124 -1.58 9.17 15.60
C ASN A 124 -1.14 8.26 14.45
N LEU A 125 -1.56 8.53 13.21
CA LEU A 125 -1.14 7.78 12.02
C LEU A 125 -0.40 8.67 11.01
N THR A 126 -0.21 9.95 11.35
CA THR A 126 0.48 10.92 10.52
C THR A 126 1.96 10.94 10.89
N VAL A 127 2.82 11.05 9.87
CA VAL A 127 4.28 11.06 9.99
C VAL A 127 4.85 12.24 9.22
N LYS A 128 5.89 12.88 9.76
CA LYS A 128 6.59 13.97 9.05
C LYS A 128 7.27 13.43 7.81
N ARG A 129 7.09 14.14 6.69
CA ARG A 129 7.75 13.86 5.42
C ARG A 129 8.98 14.75 5.30
N PRO A 130 10.20 14.19 5.26
CA PRO A 130 11.40 14.99 5.02
C PRO A 130 11.39 15.53 3.58
N PRO A 131 12.07 16.66 3.32
CA PRO A 131 12.04 17.32 2.01
C PRO A 131 12.63 16.47 0.87
N GLU A 132 13.49 15.50 1.19
CA GLU A 132 14.07 14.54 0.26
C GLU A 132 13.04 13.53 -0.27
N VAL A 133 11.95 13.30 0.47
CA VAL A 133 10.88 12.39 0.08
C VAL A 133 9.76 13.18 -0.59
N SER A 134 9.59 12.98 -1.90
CA SER A 134 8.52 13.66 -2.63
C SER A 134 7.13 13.24 -2.13
N ALA A 135 6.10 14.06 -2.40
CA ALA A 135 4.73 13.74 -2.01
C ALA A 135 4.25 12.42 -2.63
N ALA A 136 4.59 12.18 -3.89
CA ALA A 136 4.23 10.95 -4.59
C ALA A 136 4.90 9.71 -3.99
N GLU A 137 6.18 9.81 -3.64
CA GLU A 137 6.91 8.70 -3.01
C GLU A 137 6.35 8.40 -1.63
N GLY A 138 6.15 9.44 -0.82
CA GLY A 138 5.57 9.32 0.51
C GLY A 138 4.15 8.76 0.50
N ALA A 139 3.27 9.30 -0.34
CA ALA A 139 1.91 8.80 -0.52
C ALA A 139 1.88 7.35 -1.04
N GLY A 140 2.96 6.85 -1.64
CA GLY A 140 3.06 5.47 -2.11
C GLY A 140 3.31 4.44 -1.02
N LEU A 141 3.62 4.86 0.21
CA LEU A 141 4.05 3.98 1.30
C LEU A 141 2.93 3.35 2.14
N PRO A 142 1.90 4.08 2.62
CA PRO A 142 1.19 3.68 3.83
C PRO A 142 0.56 2.28 3.77
N VAL A 143 -0.30 2.00 2.78
CA VAL A 143 -0.87 0.66 2.65
C VAL A 143 0.13 -0.31 2.04
N ALA A 144 0.76 0.04 0.93
CA ALA A 144 1.52 -0.92 0.14
C ALA A 144 2.82 -1.37 0.83
N ALA A 145 3.64 -0.42 1.28
CA ALA A 145 4.88 -0.71 1.98
C ALA A 145 4.62 -1.19 3.41
N GLY A 146 3.61 -0.65 4.09
CA GLY A 146 3.17 -1.13 5.42
C GLY A 146 2.75 -2.61 5.39
N THR A 147 1.99 -3.01 4.38
CA THR A 147 1.59 -4.42 4.18
C THR A 147 2.80 -5.31 3.91
N ALA A 148 3.72 -4.87 3.03
CA ALA A 148 4.95 -5.62 2.76
C ALA A 148 5.79 -5.83 4.03
N LEU A 149 5.97 -4.78 4.83
CA LEU A 149 6.73 -4.81 6.09
C LEU A 149 6.10 -5.78 7.10
N GLN A 150 4.79 -5.70 7.30
CA GLN A 150 4.09 -6.59 8.25
C GLN A 150 4.08 -8.05 7.76
N ALA A 151 3.97 -8.28 6.45
CA ALA A 151 4.07 -9.62 5.89
C ALA A 151 5.44 -10.26 6.14
N LEU A 152 6.52 -9.50 5.89
CA LEU A 152 7.89 -9.96 6.13
C LEU A 152 8.16 -10.21 7.63
N ARG A 153 7.71 -9.32 8.52
CA ARG A 153 7.81 -9.55 9.97
C ARG A 153 7.04 -10.80 10.42
N SER A 154 5.89 -11.09 9.79
CA SER A 154 5.07 -12.27 10.12
C SER A 154 5.75 -13.60 9.79
N ILE A 155 6.66 -13.61 8.81
CA ILE A 155 7.51 -14.77 8.48
C ILE A 155 8.82 -14.80 9.28
N GLY A 156 9.06 -13.81 10.15
CA GLY A 156 10.23 -13.75 11.04
C GLY A 156 11.36 -12.86 10.54
N ALA A 157 11.15 -12.07 9.48
CA ALA A 157 12.17 -11.12 9.01
C ALA A 157 12.46 -10.08 10.08
N LYS A 158 13.75 -9.81 10.29
CA LYS A 158 14.25 -8.74 11.16
C LYS A 158 15.06 -7.75 10.35
N PHE A 159 14.99 -6.48 10.74
CA PHE A 159 15.62 -5.36 10.06
C PHE A 159 16.77 -4.74 10.88
N ASP A 160 17.12 -5.35 12.00
CA ASP A 160 18.18 -4.94 12.92
C ASP A 160 19.51 -5.70 12.67
N GLY A 161 19.56 -6.53 11.62
CA GLY A 161 20.72 -7.37 11.30
C GLY A 161 20.85 -8.66 12.13
N THR A 162 19.93 -8.92 13.08
CA THR A 162 19.93 -10.13 13.93
C THR A 162 19.00 -11.24 13.39
N GLY A 163 18.55 -11.10 12.15
CA GLY A 163 17.68 -12.04 11.48
C GLY A 163 18.44 -13.29 11.02
N GLU A 164 17.80 -14.45 11.16
CA GLU A 164 18.28 -15.66 10.50
C GLU A 164 18.06 -15.55 8.98
N PRO A 165 18.92 -16.15 8.14
CA PRO A 165 18.67 -16.23 6.70
C PRO A 165 17.38 -17.02 6.42
N LEU A 166 16.45 -16.41 5.68
CA LEU A 166 15.21 -17.07 5.23
C LEU A 166 15.11 -17.01 3.71
N ASN A 167 14.47 -18.01 3.12
CA ASN A 167 14.09 -17.99 1.71
C ASN A 167 12.63 -17.54 1.59
N VAL A 168 12.39 -16.47 0.84
CA VAL A 168 11.05 -15.89 0.65
C VAL A 168 10.62 -15.94 -0.80
N LEU A 169 9.39 -16.37 -1.03
CA LEU A 169 8.70 -16.21 -2.32
C LEU A 169 7.82 -14.96 -2.29
N ILE A 170 7.90 -14.12 -3.32
CA ILE A 170 7.05 -12.95 -3.48
C ILE A 170 6.28 -13.08 -4.79
N THR A 171 4.97 -13.33 -4.71
CA THR A 171 4.14 -13.48 -5.91
C THR A 171 3.62 -12.13 -6.38
N ALA A 172 3.42 -11.94 -7.69
CA ALA A 172 3.03 -10.66 -8.28
C ALA A 172 3.96 -9.50 -7.84
N ALA A 173 5.26 -9.80 -7.82
CA ALA A 173 6.32 -8.94 -7.28
C ALA A 173 6.44 -7.58 -7.99
N SER A 174 5.88 -7.43 -9.20
CA SER A 174 5.89 -6.14 -9.90
C SER A 174 4.78 -5.18 -9.46
N GLY A 175 3.83 -5.62 -8.63
CA GLY A 175 2.74 -4.77 -8.12
C GLY A 175 3.17 -3.86 -6.96
N GLY A 176 2.23 -3.04 -6.47
CA GLY A 176 2.49 -2.06 -5.40
C GLY A 176 3.10 -2.65 -4.13
N VAL A 177 2.50 -3.71 -3.56
CA VAL A 177 3.07 -4.38 -2.38
C VAL A 177 4.33 -5.19 -2.74
N GLY A 178 4.29 -5.87 -3.89
CA GLY A 178 5.36 -6.76 -4.35
C GLY A 178 6.73 -6.08 -4.46
N LEU A 179 6.80 -4.88 -5.07
CA LEU A 179 8.07 -4.19 -5.27
C LEU A 179 8.67 -3.70 -3.95
N TYR A 180 7.83 -3.31 -2.97
CA TYR A 180 8.32 -3.03 -1.62
C TYR A 180 8.78 -4.29 -0.90
N ALA A 181 8.02 -5.38 -1.02
CA ALA A 181 8.37 -6.65 -0.39
C ALA A 181 9.73 -7.18 -0.87
N VAL A 182 10.04 -7.06 -2.17
CA VAL A 182 11.35 -7.45 -2.71
C VAL A 182 12.46 -6.65 -2.03
N GLN A 183 12.37 -5.33 -2.07
CA GLN A 183 13.40 -4.44 -1.51
C GLN A 183 13.56 -4.65 0.01
N LEU A 184 12.45 -4.70 0.76
CA LEU A 184 12.47 -4.91 2.20
C LEU A 184 13.03 -6.28 2.58
N ALA A 185 12.70 -7.34 1.83
CA ALA A 185 13.27 -8.65 2.06
C ALA A 185 14.80 -8.66 1.87
N LYS A 186 15.32 -7.92 0.88
CA LYS A 186 16.76 -7.77 0.70
C LYS A 186 17.43 -6.96 1.81
N LEU A 187 16.78 -5.90 2.30
CA LEU A 187 17.25 -5.17 3.48
C LEU A 187 17.27 -6.03 4.75
N ALA A 188 16.38 -7.03 4.84
CA ALA A 188 16.38 -8.04 5.89
C ALA A 188 17.33 -9.22 5.62
N ASN A 189 18.22 -9.12 4.63
CA ASN A 189 19.18 -10.15 4.22
C ASN A 189 18.55 -11.51 3.86
N LEU A 190 17.36 -11.48 3.24
CA LEU A 190 16.66 -12.69 2.79
C LEU A 190 17.04 -13.06 1.35
N HIS A 191 16.90 -14.35 1.04
CA HIS A 191 16.95 -14.83 -0.35
C HIS A 191 15.56 -14.73 -0.98
N VAL A 192 15.42 -13.96 -2.05
CA VAL A 192 14.16 -13.58 -2.66
C VAL A 192 13.97 -14.30 -3.99
N THR A 193 12.98 -15.18 -4.04
CA THR A 193 12.40 -15.66 -5.29
C THR A 193 11.14 -14.85 -5.57
N ALA A 194 10.97 -14.36 -6.79
CA ALA A 194 9.86 -13.49 -7.15
C ALA A 194 9.14 -13.99 -8.40
N THR A 195 7.82 -13.81 -8.47
CA THR A 195 7.06 -14.04 -9.71
C THR A 195 6.49 -12.74 -10.25
N CYS A 196 6.64 -12.50 -11.55
CA CYS A 196 6.03 -11.38 -12.26
C CYS A 196 5.84 -11.75 -13.73
N GLY A 197 5.22 -10.90 -14.54
CA GLY A 197 5.18 -11.13 -15.99
C GLY A 197 6.53 -10.80 -16.64
N ALA A 198 6.83 -11.42 -17.78
CA ALA A 198 8.08 -11.22 -18.56
C ALA A 198 8.57 -9.76 -18.61
N ARG A 199 7.67 -8.81 -18.91
CA ARG A 199 8.00 -7.38 -19.05
C ARG A 199 8.62 -6.73 -17.80
N ASN A 200 8.42 -7.32 -16.62
CA ASN A 200 8.84 -6.75 -15.34
C ASN A 200 10.01 -7.51 -14.71
N VAL A 201 10.55 -8.52 -15.38
CA VAL A 201 11.63 -9.38 -14.84
C VAL A 201 12.86 -8.56 -14.49
N GLU A 202 13.34 -7.73 -15.41
CA GLU A 202 14.55 -6.94 -15.20
C GLU A 202 14.36 -5.86 -14.11
N LEU A 203 13.17 -5.27 -14.01
CA LEU A 203 12.86 -4.36 -12.91
C LEU A 203 12.94 -5.08 -11.56
N VAL A 204 12.27 -6.23 -11.42
CA VAL A 204 12.23 -6.98 -10.16
C VAL A 204 13.63 -7.46 -9.75
N LYS A 205 14.45 -7.90 -10.70
CA LYS A 205 15.87 -8.20 -10.47
C LYS A 205 16.66 -6.97 -10.01
N SER A 206 16.47 -5.82 -10.67
CA SER A 206 17.20 -4.58 -10.32
C SER A 206 16.90 -4.07 -8.90
N LEU A 207 15.75 -4.45 -8.34
CA LEU A 207 15.36 -4.15 -6.96
C LEU A 207 15.86 -5.19 -5.95
N GLY A 208 16.57 -6.22 -6.42
CA GLY A 208 17.36 -7.14 -5.61
C GLY A 208 16.81 -8.56 -5.52
N ALA A 209 15.77 -8.94 -6.27
CA ALA A 209 15.35 -10.34 -6.31
C ALA A 209 16.49 -11.24 -6.84
N ASP A 210 16.77 -12.32 -6.12
CA ASP A 210 17.84 -13.27 -6.48
C ASP A 210 17.39 -14.20 -7.63
N GLU A 211 16.11 -14.58 -7.63
CA GLU A 211 15.49 -15.40 -8.66
C GLU A 211 14.18 -14.75 -9.11
N VAL A 212 13.96 -14.65 -10.42
CA VAL A 212 12.70 -14.11 -10.97
C VAL A 212 12.11 -15.06 -12.00
N LEU A 213 10.84 -15.40 -11.80
CA LEU A 213 10.09 -16.34 -12.60
C LEU A 213 8.98 -15.62 -13.36
N ASP A 214 8.90 -15.86 -14.67
CA ASP A 214 7.73 -15.43 -15.45
C ASP A 214 6.55 -16.37 -15.16
N TYR A 215 5.51 -15.86 -14.51
CA TYR A 215 4.36 -16.68 -14.10
C TYR A 215 3.61 -17.33 -15.28
N ARG A 216 3.86 -16.88 -16.52
CA ARG A 216 3.26 -17.43 -17.73
C ARG A 216 3.99 -18.66 -18.27
N THR A 217 5.20 -18.95 -17.80
CA THR A 217 5.91 -20.18 -18.16
C THR A 217 5.56 -21.32 -17.18
N PRO A 218 5.74 -22.59 -17.56
CA PRO A 218 5.51 -23.72 -16.66
C PRO A 218 6.29 -23.62 -15.35
N GLU A 219 7.54 -23.12 -15.41
CA GLU A 219 8.41 -22.96 -14.26
C GLU A 219 7.84 -21.92 -13.29
N GLY A 220 7.45 -20.74 -13.79
CA GLY A 220 6.87 -19.68 -12.97
C GLY A 220 5.47 -20.01 -12.45
N ALA A 221 4.65 -20.71 -13.24
CA ALA A 221 3.36 -21.22 -12.79
C ALA A 221 3.52 -22.23 -11.64
N SER A 222 4.59 -23.04 -11.66
CA SER A 222 4.91 -23.95 -10.54
C SER A 222 5.46 -23.24 -9.31
N MET A 223 5.94 -21.99 -9.47
CA MET A 223 6.61 -21.17 -8.46
C MET A 223 7.80 -21.87 -7.77
N ARG A 224 8.38 -22.90 -8.40
CA ARG A 224 9.54 -23.61 -7.86
C ARG A 224 10.80 -22.78 -8.06
N SER A 225 11.58 -22.62 -7.00
CA SER A 225 12.88 -21.97 -7.05
C SER A 225 13.80 -22.73 -8.03
N PRO A 226 14.44 -22.04 -9.00
CA PRO A 226 15.44 -22.64 -9.87
C PRO A 226 16.59 -23.31 -9.11
N SER A 227 16.95 -22.76 -7.94
CA SER A 227 17.97 -23.34 -7.04
C SER A 227 17.44 -24.48 -6.16
N GLY A 228 16.18 -24.91 -6.33
CA GLY A 228 15.57 -25.98 -5.54
C GLY A 228 15.25 -25.60 -4.08
N ARG A 229 15.31 -24.31 -3.74
CA ARG A 229 15.06 -23.82 -2.38
C ARG A 229 13.61 -24.03 -1.99
N LYS A 230 13.39 -24.34 -0.71
CA LYS A 230 12.07 -24.31 -0.07
C LYS A 230 11.88 -22.96 0.59
N TYR A 231 10.64 -22.47 0.60
CA TYR A 231 10.34 -21.15 1.15
C TYR A 231 9.99 -21.25 2.63
N ASP A 232 10.61 -20.41 3.45
CA ASP A 232 10.27 -20.20 4.85
C ASP A 232 9.08 -19.24 4.97
N GLY A 233 8.96 -18.33 4.00
CA GLY A 233 7.84 -17.41 3.90
C GLY A 233 7.38 -17.19 2.45
N VAL A 234 6.10 -16.91 2.28
CA VAL A 234 5.56 -16.38 1.02
C VAL A 234 4.83 -15.09 1.32
N VAL A 235 5.17 -14.01 0.61
CA VAL A 235 4.36 -12.80 0.56
C VAL A 235 3.46 -12.90 -0.68
N HIS A 236 2.24 -13.38 -0.47
CA HIS A 236 1.32 -13.72 -1.54
C HIS A 236 0.46 -12.54 -1.97
N CYS A 237 0.90 -11.80 -3.00
CA CYS A 237 0.20 -10.63 -3.55
C CYS A 237 -0.70 -10.90 -4.76
N THR A 238 -0.80 -12.15 -5.24
CA THR A 238 -1.70 -12.51 -6.34
C THR A 238 -3.02 -13.09 -5.80
N VAL A 239 -3.96 -13.38 -6.69
CA VAL A 239 -5.23 -14.04 -6.38
C VAL A 239 -5.35 -15.36 -7.16
N GLY A 240 -6.25 -16.23 -6.72
CA GLY A 240 -6.59 -17.45 -7.45
C GLY A 240 -5.53 -18.56 -7.38
N VAL A 241 -4.67 -18.55 -6.37
CA VAL A 241 -3.71 -19.63 -6.10
C VAL A 241 -4.10 -20.33 -4.82
N ASP A 242 -4.40 -21.63 -4.91
CA ASP A 242 -4.83 -22.42 -3.76
C ASP A 242 -3.64 -22.87 -2.90
N TRP A 243 -3.93 -23.20 -1.64
CA TRP A 243 -2.95 -23.72 -0.68
C TRP A 243 -2.15 -24.92 -1.23
N ALA A 244 -2.79 -25.80 -2.02
CA ALA A 244 -2.16 -26.98 -2.61
C ALA A 244 -0.98 -26.64 -3.54
N ALA A 245 -0.97 -25.45 -4.14
CA ALA A 245 0.16 -24.98 -4.94
C ALA A 245 1.36 -24.55 -4.07
N PHE A 246 1.10 -24.03 -2.87
CA PHE A 246 2.15 -23.54 -1.95
C PHE A 246 2.74 -24.65 -1.08
N GLU A 247 1.91 -25.54 -0.53
CA GLU A 247 2.35 -26.54 0.46
C GLU A 247 3.60 -27.34 0.05
N PRO A 248 3.75 -27.81 -1.21
CA PRO A 248 4.94 -28.52 -1.65
C PRO A 248 6.19 -27.65 -1.75
N LEU A 249 6.04 -26.32 -1.82
CA LEU A 249 7.14 -25.35 -1.97
C LEU A 249 7.69 -24.90 -0.61
N MET A 250 6.92 -25.06 0.46
CA MET A 250 7.28 -24.58 1.79
C MET A 250 8.31 -25.46 2.51
N SER A 251 9.16 -24.81 3.32
CA SER A 251 9.98 -25.45 4.34
C SER A 251 9.10 -26.04 5.46
N ALA A 252 9.70 -26.78 6.40
CA ALA A 252 8.97 -27.57 7.39
C ALA A 252 7.97 -26.76 8.25
N SER A 253 8.24 -25.46 8.46
CA SER A 253 7.44 -24.55 9.28
C SER A 253 7.05 -23.27 8.53
N GLY A 254 7.03 -23.34 7.19
CA GLY A 254 6.87 -22.17 6.36
C GLY A 254 5.47 -21.55 6.42
N LYS A 255 5.38 -20.23 6.21
CA LYS A 255 4.12 -19.49 6.23
C LYS A 255 3.82 -18.83 4.89
N VAL A 256 2.58 -18.96 4.41
CA VAL A 256 2.05 -18.16 3.30
C VAL A 256 1.25 -17.00 3.88
N ILE A 257 1.76 -15.79 3.73
CA ILE A 257 1.07 -14.58 4.14
C ILE A 257 0.23 -14.06 2.97
N ASP A 258 -1.08 -14.25 3.05
CA ASP A 258 -2.04 -13.81 2.03
C ASP A 258 -2.50 -12.39 2.34
N ILE A 259 -2.13 -11.43 1.49
CA ILE A 259 -2.45 -10.01 1.69
C ILE A 259 -3.82 -9.61 1.09
N THR A 260 -4.46 -10.51 0.35
CA THR A 260 -5.79 -10.30 -0.22
C THR A 260 -6.69 -11.51 0.06
N PRO A 261 -6.87 -11.86 1.35
CA PRO A 261 -7.52 -13.10 1.73
C PRO A 261 -8.98 -13.11 1.27
N ASN A 262 -9.38 -14.23 0.69
CA ASN A 262 -10.78 -14.55 0.42
C ASN A 262 -11.35 -15.47 1.51
N PHE A 263 -12.62 -15.83 1.41
CA PHE A 263 -13.27 -16.70 2.39
C PHE A 263 -12.60 -18.08 2.52
N SER A 264 -12.13 -18.65 1.42
CA SER A 264 -11.40 -19.93 1.42
C SER A 264 -10.10 -19.82 2.21
N ALA A 265 -9.30 -18.78 1.96
CA ALA A 265 -8.07 -18.49 2.70
C ALA A 265 -8.33 -18.35 4.22
N MET A 266 -9.41 -17.66 4.61
CA MET A 266 -9.80 -17.54 6.02
C MET A 266 -10.14 -18.90 6.64
N LEU A 267 -10.90 -19.75 5.93
CA LEU A 267 -11.26 -21.09 6.40
C LEU A 267 -10.02 -22.00 6.50
N THR A 268 -9.15 -21.99 5.50
CA THR A 268 -7.87 -22.72 5.51
C THR A 268 -6.99 -22.29 6.68
N SER A 269 -6.91 -20.99 6.96
CA SER A 269 -6.17 -20.46 8.11
C SER A 269 -6.73 -20.96 9.45
N ALA A 270 -8.05 -20.93 9.61
CA ALA A 270 -8.71 -21.41 10.83
C ALA A 270 -8.44 -22.91 11.03
N LEU A 271 -8.56 -23.71 9.96
CA LEU A 271 -8.26 -25.13 9.99
C LEU A 271 -6.79 -25.39 10.38
N HIS A 272 -5.84 -24.66 9.78
CA HIS A 272 -4.42 -24.79 10.12
C HIS A 272 -4.12 -24.45 11.58
N ALA A 273 -4.80 -23.45 12.14
CA ALA A 273 -4.66 -23.09 13.54
C ALA A 273 -5.19 -24.18 14.47
N VAL A 274 -6.41 -24.69 14.23
CA VAL A 274 -7.05 -25.74 15.06
C VAL A 274 -6.30 -27.07 14.95
N THR A 275 -5.78 -27.41 13.78
CA THR A 275 -5.03 -28.65 13.55
C THR A 275 -3.53 -28.53 13.84
N LEU A 276 -3.09 -27.38 14.39
CA LEU A 276 -1.69 -27.12 14.79
C LEU A 276 -0.68 -27.41 13.67
N ARG A 277 -1.03 -27.16 12.42
CA ARG A 277 -0.16 -27.42 11.26
C ARG A 277 1.11 -26.59 11.38
N ARG A 278 2.25 -27.18 11.02
CA ARG A 278 3.54 -26.46 11.02
C ARG A 278 3.63 -25.49 9.84
N LYS A 279 3.23 -25.94 8.66
CA LYS A 279 3.01 -25.08 7.48
C LYS A 279 1.67 -24.39 7.62
N ARG A 280 1.61 -23.08 7.38
CA ARG A 280 0.39 -22.30 7.59
C ARG A 280 0.11 -21.32 6.47
N LEU A 281 -1.16 -21.11 6.20
CA LEU A 281 -1.67 -19.94 5.49
C LEU A 281 -2.13 -18.95 6.57
N VAL A 282 -1.70 -17.69 6.44
CA VAL A 282 -1.97 -16.61 7.39
C VAL A 282 -2.54 -15.41 6.61
N PRO A 283 -3.83 -15.12 6.75
CA PRO A 283 -4.43 -13.91 6.22
C PRO A 283 -3.81 -12.68 6.89
N LEU A 284 -3.40 -11.69 6.09
CA LEU A 284 -2.91 -10.42 6.59
C LEU A 284 -3.95 -9.33 6.34
N LEU A 285 -4.42 -8.76 7.44
CA LEU A 285 -5.12 -7.48 7.43
C LEU A 285 -4.14 -6.43 7.97
N LEU A 286 -3.83 -5.42 7.17
CA LEU A 286 -2.94 -4.34 7.58
C LEU A 286 -3.45 -3.69 8.86
N SER A 287 -2.56 -3.59 9.86
CA SER A 287 -2.80 -2.79 11.06
C SER A 287 -2.01 -1.49 10.94
N PRO A 288 -2.64 -0.34 10.65
CA PRO A 288 -1.92 0.92 10.48
C PRO A 288 -1.13 1.28 11.75
N ASN A 289 0.16 1.58 11.60
CA ASN A 289 1.05 1.85 12.71
C ASN A 289 2.00 3.00 12.36
N LYS A 290 2.10 3.99 13.27
CA LYS A 290 2.94 5.19 13.07
C LYS A 290 4.43 4.85 12.96
N ALA A 291 4.94 3.99 13.84
CA ALA A 291 6.34 3.61 13.87
C ALA A 291 6.75 2.83 12.60
N ASP A 292 5.84 2.00 12.08
CA ASP A 292 6.05 1.33 10.79
C ASP A 292 6.17 2.34 9.65
N LEU A 293 5.27 3.34 9.61
CA LEU A 293 5.31 4.37 8.58
C LEU A 293 6.54 5.30 8.73
N GLU A 294 6.93 5.65 9.96
CA GLU A 294 8.17 6.39 10.25
C GLU A 294 9.40 5.63 9.76
N PHE A 295 9.48 4.34 10.07
CA PHE A 295 10.56 3.48 9.59
C PHE A 295 10.63 3.46 8.05
N LEU A 296 9.48 3.29 7.38
CA LEU A 296 9.40 3.25 5.92
C LEU A 296 9.77 4.59 5.27
N VAL A 297 9.29 5.71 5.82
CA VAL A 297 9.68 7.06 5.36
C VAL A 297 11.18 7.26 5.54
N GLY A 298 11.75 6.83 6.67
CA GLY A 298 13.19 6.86 6.92
C GLY A 298 14.00 6.05 5.89
N LEU A 299 13.53 4.87 5.50
CA LEU A 299 14.20 4.07 4.47
C LEU A 299 14.17 4.74 3.09
N VAL A 300 13.08 5.42 2.73
CA VAL A 300 13.02 6.18 1.47
C VAL A 300 13.94 7.39 1.53
N ASN A 301 13.93 8.12 2.65
CA ASN A 301 14.83 9.24 2.88
C ASN A 301 16.31 8.85 2.74
N ASP A 302 16.67 7.69 3.27
CA ASP A 302 18.03 7.13 3.19
C ASP A 302 18.37 6.55 1.81
N GLY A 303 17.44 6.53 0.85
CA GLY A 303 17.60 5.90 -0.46
C GLY A 303 17.69 4.37 -0.44
N LYS A 304 17.40 3.74 0.69
CA LYS A 304 17.42 2.27 0.89
C LYS A 304 16.15 1.59 0.37
N LEU A 305 15.05 2.34 0.30
CA LEU A 305 13.78 1.89 -0.26
C LEU A 305 13.33 2.87 -1.34
N LYS A 306 12.90 2.37 -2.49
CA LYS A 306 12.43 3.18 -3.61
C LYS A 306 10.95 2.95 -3.88
N THR A 307 10.19 4.02 -3.93
CA THR A 307 8.80 3.99 -4.41
C THR A 307 8.80 3.99 -5.94
N VAL A 308 8.51 2.83 -6.54
CA VAL A 308 8.34 2.75 -8.00
C VAL A 308 6.95 3.28 -8.37
N VAL A 309 6.93 4.42 -9.07
CA VAL A 309 5.71 5.03 -9.59
C VAL A 309 5.43 4.48 -10.99
N ASP A 310 4.31 3.82 -11.15
CA ASP A 310 3.84 3.29 -12.44
C ASP A 310 3.39 4.44 -13.36
N SER A 311 2.61 5.37 -12.80
CA SER A 311 1.99 6.47 -13.53
C SER A 311 1.60 7.60 -12.58
N ARG A 312 1.62 8.82 -13.12
CA ARG A 312 1.17 10.05 -12.45
C ARG A 312 0.03 10.64 -13.26
N PHE A 313 -1.07 10.95 -12.57
CA PHE A 313 -2.24 11.61 -13.15
C PHE A 313 -2.48 12.94 -12.44
N PRO A 314 -2.82 14.02 -13.17
CA PRO A 314 -3.37 15.21 -12.53
C PRO A 314 -4.71 14.86 -11.89
N PHE A 315 -5.11 15.61 -10.86
CA PHE A 315 -6.37 15.36 -10.15
C PHE A 315 -7.60 15.34 -11.07
N SER A 316 -7.61 16.15 -12.14
CA SER A 316 -8.67 16.16 -13.15
C SER A 316 -8.85 14.82 -13.89
N ASP A 317 -7.83 13.96 -13.87
CA ASP A 317 -7.81 12.63 -14.49
C ASP A 317 -7.90 11.49 -13.46
N ALA A 318 -8.32 11.77 -12.22
CA ALA A 318 -8.45 10.76 -11.17
C ALA A 318 -9.33 9.55 -11.57
N VAL A 319 -10.34 9.76 -12.43
CA VAL A 319 -11.17 8.68 -12.97
C VAL A 319 -10.36 7.75 -13.89
N LYS A 320 -9.43 8.28 -14.70
CA LYS A 320 -8.53 7.46 -15.53
C LYS A 320 -7.53 6.70 -14.67
N ALA A 321 -7.00 7.34 -13.63
CA ALA A 321 -6.12 6.68 -12.65
C ALA A 321 -6.84 5.50 -11.97
N TRP A 322 -8.11 5.69 -11.61
CA TRP A 322 -8.96 4.64 -11.04
C TRP A 322 -9.17 3.47 -12.01
N GLN A 323 -9.50 3.76 -13.28
CA GLN A 323 -9.65 2.72 -14.30
C GLN A 323 -8.35 1.91 -14.46
N LYS A 324 -7.20 2.58 -14.54
CA LYS A 324 -5.91 1.90 -14.62
C LYS A 324 -5.63 0.99 -13.42
N SER A 325 -6.10 1.37 -12.23
CA SER A 325 -6.01 0.50 -11.05
C SER A 325 -6.93 -0.70 -11.12
N ILE A 326 -8.12 -0.58 -11.73
CA ILE A 326 -9.05 -1.69 -11.97
C ILE A 326 -8.45 -2.67 -12.98
N ASP A 327 -7.78 -2.17 -14.02
CA ASP A 327 -7.17 -3.01 -15.05
C ASP A 327 -6.10 -3.98 -14.49
N GLY A 328 -5.51 -3.67 -13.33
CA GLY A 328 -4.69 -4.62 -12.56
C GLY A 328 -3.28 -4.86 -13.10
N HIS A 329 -2.79 -4.02 -14.02
CA HIS A 329 -1.50 -4.17 -14.68
C HIS A 329 -0.49 -3.06 -14.34
N ALA A 330 -0.66 -2.38 -13.20
CA ALA A 330 0.30 -1.37 -12.75
C ALA A 330 1.63 -2.01 -12.31
N THR A 331 2.73 -1.33 -12.62
CA THR A 331 4.09 -1.69 -12.17
C THR A 331 4.51 -0.74 -11.06
N GLY A 332 4.17 -1.10 -9.81
CA GLY A 332 4.31 -0.22 -8.65
C GLY A 332 3.04 0.55 -8.31
N LYS A 333 3.16 1.85 -8.01
CA LYS A 333 2.08 2.68 -7.47
C LYS A 333 1.52 3.65 -8.52
N ILE A 334 0.19 3.73 -8.60
CA ILE A 334 -0.53 4.75 -9.37
C ILE A 334 -0.71 5.97 -8.48
N VAL A 335 -0.25 7.13 -8.93
CA VAL A 335 -0.27 8.38 -8.18
C VAL A 335 -1.23 9.37 -8.83
N VAL A 336 -2.03 10.05 -8.01
CA VAL A 336 -2.82 11.22 -8.40
C VAL A 336 -2.23 12.44 -7.69
N GLU A 337 -1.84 13.46 -8.46
CA GLU A 337 -1.23 14.69 -7.96
C GLU A 337 -2.28 15.81 -7.92
N MET A 338 -2.39 16.48 -6.78
CA MET A 338 -3.39 17.52 -6.55
C MET A 338 -3.01 18.85 -7.19
N LYS A 339 -1.71 19.06 -7.43
CA LYS A 339 -1.18 20.21 -8.16
C LYS A 339 -1.18 19.88 -9.66
N GLY A 340 -2.12 20.47 -10.37
CA GLY A 340 -2.23 20.60 -11.82
C GLY A 340 -2.97 21.89 -12.12
#